data_AF-A0A948F4S0-F1
#
_entry.id   AF-A0A948F4S0-F1
#
_cell.length_a   1.000
_cell.length_b   1.000
_cell.length_c   1.000
_cell.angle_alpha   90.00
_cell.angle_beta   90.00
_cell.angle_gamma   90.00
#
_symmetry.space_group_name_H-M   'P 1'
#
loop_
_entity.id
_entity.type
_entity.pdbx_description
1 polymer ?
#
loop_
_entity_poly.entity_id
_entity_poly.type
_entity_poly.pdbx_seq_one_letter_code
_entity_poly.pdbx_strand_id
1 'polypeptide(L)'
;MSHPHEALLKEYQVAIDHLAPTVPVEVKSQAQQIHDQLLANETVPKEEIIAAMAQTGLAEYPHRHAYEELNKVGETLDASSLDASSVEYQAALANWQKQAEQITQQIDQLEVLKDQDPKWQAEIADKVRVFREGFLITERDPDLAEVKKEIESWQGTLGLIE
;
A
#
# COMPACT_ATOMS: atom_id res chain seq x y z
N MET A 1 -16.89 8.93 24.06
CA MET A 1 -17.59 7.62 24.02
C MET A 1 -16.57 6.61 23.51
N SER A 2 -16.91 5.35 23.21
CA SER A 2 -15.97 4.51 22.44
C SER A 2 -16.01 4.96 20.98
N HIS A 3 -14.85 5.09 20.33
CA HIS A 3 -14.78 5.47 18.91
C HIS A 3 -15.60 4.49 18.05
N PRO A 4 -16.44 4.93 17.10
CA PRO A 4 -17.31 4.04 16.32
C PRO A 4 -16.55 2.99 15.50
N HIS A 5 -15.28 3.27 15.19
CA HIS A 5 -14.36 2.40 14.46
C HIS A 5 -13.16 1.92 15.31
N GLU A 6 -13.35 1.75 16.63
CA GLU A 6 -12.28 1.35 17.56
C GLU A 6 -11.49 0.10 17.12
N ALA A 7 -12.18 -0.91 16.58
CA ALA A 7 -11.52 -2.15 16.12
C ALA A 7 -10.51 -1.88 15.00
N LEU A 8 -10.87 -1.04 14.02
CA LEU A 8 -10.01 -0.70 12.89
C LEU A 8 -8.81 0.14 13.32
N LEU A 9 -9.00 1.06 14.26
CA LEU A 9 -7.88 1.83 14.84
C LEU A 9 -6.91 0.93 15.61
N LYS A 10 -7.42 -0.08 16.33
CA LYS A 10 -6.56 -1.10 16.96
C LYS A 10 -5.77 -1.90 15.92
N GLU A 11 -6.40 -2.30 14.82
CA GLU A 11 -5.70 -2.95 13.71
C GLU A 11 -4.61 -2.05 13.13
N TYR A 12 -4.90 -0.75 12.95
CA TYR A 12 -3.89 0.21 12.49
C TYR A 12 -2.72 0.33 13.49
N GLN A 13 -2.98 0.41 14.79
CA GLN A 13 -1.91 0.41 15.80
C GLN A 13 -1.07 -0.87 15.72
N VAL A 14 -1.70 -2.04 15.59
CA VAL A 14 -0.98 -3.32 15.42
C VAL A 14 -0.10 -3.29 14.17
N ALA A 15 -0.60 -2.76 13.05
CA ALA A 15 0.18 -2.58 11.83
C ALA A 15 1.40 -1.68 12.05
N ILE A 16 1.26 -0.55 12.76
CA ILE A 16 2.36 0.38 13.11
C ILE A 16 3.41 -0.31 14.00
N ASP A 17 2.96 -1.12 14.95
CA ASP A 17 3.84 -1.84 15.88
C ASP A 17 4.68 -2.91 15.17
N HIS A 18 4.17 -3.48 14.08
CA HIS A 18 4.79 -4.57 13.33
C HIS A 18 5.44 -4.15 12.00
N LEU A 19 5.60 -2.85 11.74
CA LEU A 19 6.37 -2.37 10.58
C LEU A 19 7.76 -3.01 10.53
N ALA A 20 8.24 -3.32 9.33
CA ALA A 20 9.54 -3.93 9.13
C ALA A 20 10.67 -3.14 9.83
N PRO A 21 11.69 -3.79 10.43
CA PRO A 21 12.74 -3.11 11.21
C PRO A 21 13.57 -2.09 10.43
N THR A 22 13.59 -2.21 9.10
CA THR A 22 14.33 -1.34 8.18
C THR A 22 13.52 -0.13 7.71
N VAL A 23 12.28 0.00 8.17
CA VAL A 23 11.43 1.17 7.92
C VAL A 23 11.99 2.38 8.69
N PRO A 24 12.12 3.55 8.05
CA PRO A 24 12.62 4.75 8.71
C PRO A 24 11.74 5.14 9.90
N VAL A 25 12.36 5.65 10.96
CA VAL A 25 11.66 6.09 12.18
C VAL A 25 10.64 7.19 11.85
N GLU A 26 10.91 7.99 10.83
CA GLU A 26 10.04 9.05 10.34
C GLU A 26 8.70 8.49 9.82
N VAL A 27 8.73 7.36 9.09
CA VAL A 27 7.52 6.70 8.58
C VAL A 27 6.67 6.19 9.74
N LYS A 28 7.29 5.51 10.71
CA LYS A 28 6.59 5.03 11.91
C LYS A 28 6.01 6.19 12.73
N SER A 29 6.78 7.26 12.90
CA SER A 29 6.34 8.45 13.65
C SER A 29 5.17 9.14 12.96
N GLN A 30 5.21 9.27 11.64
CA GLN A 30 4.12 9.84 10.85
C GLN A 30 2.86 8.97 10.93
N ALA A 31 2.99 7.65 10.82
CA ALA A 31 1.86 6.72 10.96
C ALA A 31 1.22 6.82 12.36
N GLN A 32 2.02 6.91 13.42
CA GLN A 32 1.53 7.11 14.78
C GLN A 32 0.79 8.45 14.93
N GLN A 33 1.33 9.53 14.38
CA GLN A 33 0.67 10.85 14.40
C GLN A 33 -0.69 10.82 13.70
N ILE A 34 -0.78 10.16 12.54
CA ILE A 34 -2.04 10.00 11.81
C ILE A 34 -3.02 9.16 12.62
N HIS A 35 -2.58 8.00 13.14
CA HIS A 35 -3.41 7.16 14.01
C HIS A 35 -3.99 7.95 15.20
N ASP A 36 -3.17 8.73 15.90
CA ASP A 36 -3.60 9.50 17.06
C ASP A 36 -4.61 10.60 16.69
N GLN A 37 -4.45 11.23 15.51
CA GLN A 37 -5.41 12.19 14.96
C GLN A 37 -6.75 11.53 14.64
N LEU A 38 -6.74 10.35 14.02
CA LEU A 38 -7.94 9.59 13.70
C LEU A 38 -8.66 9.12 14.98
N LEU A 39 -7.91 8.63 15.97
CA LEU A 39 -8.44 8.21 17.26
C LEU A 39 -9.11 9.35 18.04
N ALA A 40 -8.55 10.56 17.94
CA ALA A 40 -9.13 11.76 18.55
C ALA A 40 -10.39 12.27 17.85
N ASN A 41 -10.65 11.86 16.61
CA ASN A 41 -11.79 12.31 15.81
C ASN A 41 -12.89 11.23 15.72
N GLU A 42 -13.80 11.20 16.69
CA GLU A 42 -14.93 10.25 16.74
C GLU A 42 -15.88 10.31 15.51
N THR A 43 -15.75 11.31 14.64
CA THR A 43 -16.57 11.50 13.44
C THR A 43 -15.88 11.10 12.14
N VAL A 44 -14.62 10.64 12.21
CA VAL A 44 -13.88 10.25 11.02
C VAL A 44 -14.54 9.04 10.34
N PRO A 45 -14.79 9.08 9.02
CA PRO A 45 -15.37 7.95 8.32
C PRO A 45 -14.38 6.78 8.26
N LYS A 46 -14.93 5.57 8.22
CA LYS A 46 -14.15 4.32 8.12
C LYS A 46 -13.17 4.34 6.95
N GLU A 47 -13.59 4.90 5.82
CA GLU A 47 -12.84 4.96 4.59
C GLU A 47 -11.56 5.81 4.73
N GLU A 48 -11.59 6.87 5.54
CA GLU A 48 -10.39 7.68 5.82
C GLU A 48 -9.38 6.92 6.69
N ILE A 49 -9.85 6.10 7.64
CA ILE A 49 -8.97 5.24 8.44
C ILE A 49 -8.30 4.19 7.55
N ILE A 50 -9.08 3.53 6.68
CA ILE A 50 -8.53 2.55 5.73
C ILE A 50 -7.51 3.20 4.80
N ALA A 51 -7.81 4.40 4.27
CA ALA A 51 -6.89 5.12 3.40
C ALA A 51 -5.56 5.46 4.11
N ALA A 52 -5.61 5.86 5.38
CA ALA A 52 -4.41 6.11 6.19
C ALA A 52 -3.58 4.84 6.43
N MET A 53 -4.25 3.72 6.74
CA MET A 53 -3.60 2.42 6.87
C MET A 53 -2.92 2.00 5.55
N ALA A 54 -3.62 2.14 4.43
CA ALA A 54 -3.09 1.79 3.11
C ALA A 54 -1.91 2.69 2.72
N GLN A 55 -1.96 3.99 3.02
CA GLN A 55 -0.84 4.91 2.81
C GLN A 55 0.38 4.52 3.64
N THR A 56 0.18 4.09 4.89
CA THR A 56 1.26 3.58 5.74
C THR A 56 1.86 2.30 5.16
N GLY A 57 1.01 1.36 4.74
CA GLY A 57 1.44 0.13 4.11
C GLY A 57 2.17 0.34 2.79
N LEU A 58 1.77 1.34 1.99
CA LEU A 58 2.49 1.75 0.78
C LEU A 58 3.90 2.30 1.10
N ALA A 59 4.03 3.10 2.15
CA ALA A 59 5.33 3.63 2.58
C ALA A 59 6.25 2.52 3.14
N GLU A 60 5.66 1.51 3.79
CA GLU A 60 6.37 0.34 4.30
C GLU A 60 6.76 -0.64 3.20
N TYR A 61 5.90 -0.82 2.19
CA TYR A 61 5.99 -1.82 1.13
C TYR A 61 7.43 -2.05 0.62
N PRO A 62 8.18 -1.03 0.18
CA PRO A 62 9.51 -1.28 -0.36
C PRO A 62 10.52 -1.74 0.69
N HIS A 63 10.37 -1.31 1.94
CA HIS A 63 11.22 -1.72 3.05
C HIS A 63 10.94 -3.17 3.46
N ARG A 64 9.65 -3.53 3.58
CA ARG A 64 9.20 -4.88 3.91
C ARG A 64 9.71 -5.89 2.87
N HIS A 65 9.50 -5.61 1.59
CA HIS A 65 9.93 -6.50 0.52
C HIS A 65 11.45 -6.59 0.38
N ALA A 66 12.18 -5.47 0.51
CA ALA A 66 13.64 -5.50 0.49
C ALA A 66 14.20 -6.33 1.66
N TYR A 67 13.65 -6.16 2.86
CA TYR A 67 14.04 -6.93 4.04
C TYR A 67 13.72 -8.42 3.87
N GLU A 68 12.53 -8.75 3.38
CA GLU A 68 12.15 -10.14 3.11
C GLU A 68 12.97 -10.82 2.02
N GLU A 69 13.26 -10.12 0.92
CA GLU A 69 14.09 -10.62 -0.17
C GLU A 69 15.46 -11.04 0.35
N LEU A 70 16.12 -10.15 1.10
CA LEU A 70 17.44 -10.44 1.65
C LEU A 70 17.41 -11.50 2.75
N ASN A 71 16.36 -11.55 3.57
CA ASN A 71 16.19 -12.63 4.55
C ASN A 71 15.98 -14.00 3.89
N LYS A 72 15.19 -14.06 2.81
CA LYS A 72 14.97 -15.30 2.04
C LYS A 72 16.24 -15.79 1.36
N VAL A 73 17.15 -14.88 1.00
CA VAL A 73 18.49 -15.19 0.46
C VAL A 73 19.50 -15.57 1.56
N GLY A 74 19.12 -15.43 2.85
CA GLY A 74 19.94 -15.57 4.06
C GLY A 74 20.62 -16.94 4.32
N GLU A 75 20.55 -17.90 3.41
CA GLU A 75 21.49 -19.03 3.39
C GLU A 75 22.86 -18.65 2.81
N THR A 76 22.99 -17.49 2.14
CA THR A 76 24.21 -17.08 1.42
C THR A 76 24.75 -15.67 1.74
N LEU A 77 24.01 -14.85 2.50
CA LEU A 77 24.40 -13.47 2.85
C LEU A 77 24.73 -13.32 4.35
N ASP A 78 25.63 -12.39 4.67
CA ASP A 78 25.94 -12.00 6.06
C ASP A 78 24.76 -11.23 6.65
N ALA A 79 24.53 -11.37 7.97
CA ALA A 79 23.51 -10.62 8.70
C ALA A 79 23.66 -9.09 8.55
N SER A 80 24.87 -8.60 8.27
CA SER A 80 25.11 -7.18 7.95
C SER A 80 24.43 -6.71 6.66
N SER A 81 24.08 -7.60 5.73
CA SER A 81 23.36 -7.24 4.50
C SER A 81 21.92 -6.79 4.78
N LEU A 82 21.36 -7.12 5.94
CA LEU A 82 20.03 -6.66 6.38
C LEU A 82 20.05 -5.27 7.03
N ASP A 83 21.23 -4.66 7.18
CA ASP A 83 21.37 -3.28 7.63
C ASP A 83 20.78 -2.34 6.56
N ALA A 84 19.93 -1.40 6.97
CA ALA A 84 19.32 -0.43 6.07
C ALA A 84 20.36 0.43 5.32
N SER A 85 21.61 0.50 5.79
CA SER A 85 22.73 1.19 5.14
C SER A 85 23.53 0.32 4.18
N SER A 86 23.27 -0.99 4.11
CA SER A 86 24.00 -1.91 3.22
C SER A 86 23.71 -1.62 1.74
N VAL A 87 24.68 -1.94 0.88
CA VAL A 87 24.54 -1.73 -0.58
C VAL A 87 23.45 -2.65 -1.14
N GLU A 88 23.40 -3.89 -0.66
CA GLU A 88 22.41 -4.90 -1.04
C GLU A 88 20.99 -4.47 -0.68
N TYR A 89 20.81 -3.96 0.56
CA TYR A 89 19.51 -3.45 1.00
C TYR A 89 19.09 -2.23 0.18
N GLN A 90 19.98 -1.28 -0.05
CA GLN A 90 19.67 -0.10 -0.86
C GLN A 90 19.32 -0.45 -2.30
N ALA A 91 19.97 -1.45 -2.89
CA ALA A 91 19.64 -1.95 -4.22
C ALA A 91 18.26 -2.62 -4.26
N ALA A 92 17.96 -3.49 -3.29
CA ALA A 92 16.66 -4.13 -3.17
C ALA A 92 15.55 -3.09 -2.92
N LEU A 93 15.77 -2.14 -2.01
CA LEU A 93 14.86 -1.05 -1.70
C LEU A 93 14.51 -0.24 -2.96
N ALA A 94 15.52 0.15 -3.76
CA ALA A 94 15.30 0.90 -4.99
C ALA A 94 14.44 0.12 -6.01
N ASN A 95 14.64 -1.20 -6.12
CA ASN A 95 13.83 -2.04 -6.99
C ASN A 95 12.37 -2.08 -6.54
N TRP A 96 12.13 -2.28 -5.23
CA TRP A 96 10.78 -2.35 -4.70
C TRP A 96 10.08 -0.99 -4.64
N GLN A 97 10.81 0.11 -4.48
CA GLN A 97 10.28 1.47 -4.64
C GLN A 97 9.76 1.66 -6.07
N LYS A 98 10.56 1.29 -7.07
CA LYS A 98 10.15 1.35 -8.47
C LYS A 98 8.92 0.47 -8.74
N GLN A 99 8.84 -0.71 -8.15
CA GLN A 99 7.68 -1.59 -8.27
C GLN A 99 6.42 -0.93 -7.69
N ALA A 100 6.50 -0.36 -6.49
CA ALA A 100 5.38 0.35 -5.85
C ALA A 100 4.94 1.57 -6.67
N GLU A 101 5.88 2.35 -7.19
CA GLU A 101 5.60 3.47 -8.11
C GLU A 101 4.88 2.99 -9.38
N GLN A 102 5.30 1.88 -9.97
CA GLN A 102 4.64 1.34 -11.16
C GLN A 102 3.21 0.89 -10.85
N ILE A 103 3.00 0.19 -9.75
CA ILE A 103 1.65 -0.26 -9.35
C ILE A 103 0.74 0.95 -9.11
N THR A 104 1.19 1.92 -8.32
CA THR A 104 0.41 3.12 -8.01
C THR A 104 0.08 3.93 -9.27
N GLN A 105 1.04 4.11 -10.18
CA GLN A 105 0.78 4.76 -11.47
C GLN A 105 -0.27 4.03 -12.31
N GLN A 106 -0.28 2.70 -12.31
CA GLN A 106 -1.30 1.92 -13.01
C GLN A 106 -2.67 2.04 -12.33
N ILE A 107 -2.72 2.00 -10.99
CA ILE A 107 -3.96 2.24 -10.24
C ILE A 107 -4.54 3.63 -10.55
N ASP A 108 -3.68 4.65 -10.64
CA ASP A 108 -4.11 6.01 -10.99
C ASP A 108 -4.62 6.09 -12.44
N GLN A 109 -4.00 5.34 -13.37
CA GLN A 109 -4.51 5.21 -14.74
C GLN A 109 -5.89 4.54 -14.78
N LEU A 110 -6.09 3.49 -13.98
CA LEU A 110 -7.41 2.85 -13.83
C LEU A 110 -8.42 3.85 -13.28
N GLU A 111 -8.04 4.67 -12.30
CA GLU A 111 -8.92 5.68 -11.72
C GLU A 111 -9.41 6.70 -12.76
N VAL A 112 -8.56 7.13 -13.68
CA VAL A 112 -8.95 8.06 -14.76
C VAL A 112 -10.03 7.46 -15.68
N LEU A 113 -10.13 6.13 -15.81
CA LEU A 113 -11.15 5.50 -16.64
C LEU A 113 -12.57 5.66 -16.07
N LYS A 114 -12.73 5.95 -14.78
CA LYS A 114 -14.04 6.11 -14.14
C LYS A 114 -14.86 7.25 -14.72
N ASP A 115 -14.19 8.25 -15.31
CA ASP A 115 -14.81 9.45 -15.85
C ASP A 115 -15.22 9.31 -17.33
N GLN A 116 -14.95 8.15 -17.95
CA GLN A 116 -15.28 7.90 -19.36
C GLN A 116 -16.76 7.56 -19.58
N ASP A 117 -17.37 6.81 -18.66
CA ASP A 117 -18.78 6.44 -18.72
C ASP A 117 -19.39 6.40 -17.30
N PRO A 118 -20.39 7.25 -16.99
CA PRO A 118 -21.08 7.25 -15.70
C PRO A 118 -21.66 5.90 -15.28
N LYS A 119 -21.97 5.02 -16.25
CA LYS A 119 -22.46 3.66 -15.98
C LYS A 119 -21.45 2.84 -15.18
N TRP A 120 -20.15 3.00 -15.47
CA TRP A 120 -19.08 2.18 -14.92
C TRP A 120 -18.29 2.87 -13.81
N GLN A 121 -18.55 4.16 -13.58
CA GLN A 121 -17.83 4.98 -12.60
C GLN A 121 -17.72 4.32 -11.21
N ALA A 122 -18.83 3.81 -10.68
CA ALA A 122 -18.86 3.20 -9.35
C ALA A 122 -18.06 1.88 -9.29
N GLU A 123 -18.11 1.08 -10.35
CA GLU A 123 -17.42 -0.20 -10.41
C GLU A 123 -15.90 0.00 -10.54
N ILE A 124 -15.47 0.92 -11.41
CA ILE A 124 -14.06 1.29 -11.55
C ILE A 124 -13.54 1.89 -10.24
N ALA A 125 -14.32 2.76 -9.57
CA ALA A 125 -13.93 3.32 -8.29
C ALA A 125 -13.75 2.23 -7.21
N ASP A 126 -14.62 1.21 -7.19
CA ASP A 126 -14.48 0.09 -6.26
C ASP A 126 -13.21 -0.75 -6.54
N LYS A 127 -12.88 -0.98 -7.82
CA LYS A 127 -11.63 -1.66 -8.21
C LYS A 127 -10.39 -0.89 -7.77
N VAL A 128 -10.36 0.42 -8.01
CA VAL A 128 -9.28 1.31 -7.55
C VAL A 128 -9.14 1.23 -6.04
N ARG A 129 -10.27 1.29 -5.30
CA ARG A 129 -10.29 1.16 -3.85
C ARG A 129 -9.67 -0.16 -3.40
N VAL A 130 -10.09 -1.30 -3.98
CA VAL A 130 -9.56 -2.63 -3.64
C VAL A 130 -8.04 -2.71 -3.91
N PHE A 131 -7.54 -2.19 -5.04
CA PHE A 131 -6.10 -2.22 -5.30
C PHE A 131 -5.30 -1.32 -4.34
N ARG A 132 -5.83 -0.15 -3.95
CA ARG A 132 -5.20 0.71 -2.95
C ARG A 132 -5.18 0.05 -1.58
N GLU A 133 -6.30 -0.58 -1.19
CA GLU A 133 -6.41 -1.35 0.04
C GLU A 133 -5.51 -2.59 0.04
N GLY A 134 -5.08 -3.10 -1.11
CA GLY A 134 -4.09 -4.18 -1.18
C GLY A 134 -2.76 -3.84 -0.50
N PHE A 135 -2.41 -2.56 -0.35
CA PHE A 135 -1.20 -2.15 0.39
C PHE A 135 -1.35 -2.28 1.92
N LEU A 136 -2.55 -2.54 2.44
CA LEU A 136 -2.72 -2.82 3.87
C LEU A 136 -1.85 -4.02 4.25
N ILE A 137 -1.12 -3.91 5.36
CA ILE A 137 -0.21 -4.96 5.86
C ILE A 137 -0.93 -6.29 6.09
N THR A 138 -2.23 -6.24 6.37
CA THR A 138 -3.10 -7.40 6.60
C THR A 138 -3.68 -8.01 5.33
N GLU A 139 -3.54 -7.35 4.18
CA GLU A 139 -4.11 -7.77 2.90
C GLU A 139 -3.04 -8.32 1.96
N ARG A 140 -3.49 -8.94 0.87
CA ARG A 140 -2.58 -9.36 -0.22
C ARG A 140 -2.14 -8.11 -1.00
N ASP A 141 -0.82 -7.96 -1.12
CA ASP A 141 -0.21 -6.91 -1.93
C ASP A 141 -0.76 -6.87 -3.37
N PRO A 142 -0.95 -5.66 -3.94
CA PRO A 142 -1.43 -5.52 -5.30
C PRO A 142 -0.38 -6.01 -6.30
N ASP A 143 -0.82 -6.80 -7.27
CA ASP A 143 0.05 -7.31 -8.33
C ASP A 143 -0.02 -6.42 -9.58
N LEU A 144 1.14 -6.03 -10.12
CA LEU A 144 1.22 -5.15 -11.27
C LEU A 144 0.55 -5.73 -12.53
N ALA A 145 0.66 -7.04 -12.75
CA ALA A 145 0.04 -7.68 -13.90
C ALA A 145 -1.49 -7.76 -13.75
N GLU A 146 -1.98 -8.01 -12.53
CA GLU A 146 -3.40 -7.94 -12.20
C GLU A 146 -3.97 -6.53 -12.47
N VAL A 147 -3.31 -5.46 -12.01
CA VAL A 147 -3.75 -4.08 -12.27
C VAL A 147 -3.76 -3.76 -13.77
N LYS A 148 -2.71 -4.14 -14.51
CA LYS A 148 -2.64 -3.92 -15.97
C LYS A 148 -3.75 -4.64 -16.72
N LYS A 149 -4.00 -5.90 -16.35
CA LYS A 149 -5.07 -6.71 -16.94
C LYS A 149 -6.44 -6.09 -16.68
N GLU A 150 -6.66 -5.54 -15.48
CA GLU A 150 -7.89 -4.82 -15.16
C GLU A 150 -8.05 -3.58 -16.05
N ILE A 151 -6.99 -2.78 -16.26
CA ILE A 151 -6.99 -1.62 -17.16
C ILE A 151 -7.36 -2.05 -18.60
N GLU A 152 -6.70 -3.08 -19.14
CA GLU A 152 -6.99 -3.59 -20.49
C GLU A 152 -8.45 -4.03 -20.62
N SER A 153 -8.99 -4.71 -19.62
CA SER A 153 -10.41 -5.12 -19.58
C SER A 153 -11.35 -3.92 -19.63
N TRP A 154 -11.07 -2.87 -18.87
CA TRP A 154 -11.88 -1.64 -18.88
C TRP A 154 -11.74 -0.86 -20.18
N GLN A 155 -10.53 -0.77 -20.74
CA GLN A 155 -10.32 -0.14 -22.04
C GLN A 155 -11.12 -0.84 -23.15
N GLY A 156 -11.15 -2.19 -23.16
CA GLY A 156 -11.99 -2.93 -24.09
C GLY A 156 -13.49 -2.72 -23.85
N THR A 157 -13.92 -2.70 -22.59
CA THR A 157 -15.33 -2.46 -22.20
C THR A 157 -15.81 -1.05 -22.60
N LEU A 158 -14.91 -0.06 -22.53
CA LEU A 158 -15.17 1.33 -22.90
C LEU A 158 -14.94 1.59 -24.40
N GLY A 159 -14.48 0.61 -25.18
CA GLY A 159 -14.18 0.76 -26.60
C GLY A 159 -12.99 1.68 -26.90
N LEU A 160 -12.01 1.75 -25.98
CA LEU A 160 -10.80 2.57 -26.12
C LEU A 160 -9.67 1.83 -26.85
N ILE A 161 -9.76 0.51 -26.95
CA ILE A 161 -8.83 -0.36 -27.68
C ILE A 161 -9.61 -1.38 -28.51
N GLU A 162 -9.07 -1.76 -29.67
CA GLU A 162 -9.63 -2.75 -30.62
C GLU A 162 -9.00 -4.13 -30.45
#